data_AF-A0AA88X4F3-F1
#
_entry.id   AF-A0AA88X4F3-F1
#
_cell.length_a   1.000
_cell.length_b   1.000
_cell.length_c   1.000
_cell.angle_alpha   90.00
_cell.angle_beta   90.00
_cell.angle_gamma   90.00
#
_symmetry.space_group_name_H-M   'P 1'
#
loop_
_entity.id
_entity.type
_entity.pdbx_description
1 polymer ?
#
loop_
_entity_poly.entity_id
_entity_poly.type
_entity_poly.pdbx_seq_one_letter_code
_entity_poly.pdbx_strand_id
1 'polypeptide(L)'
;MLKTSTCEYTERTREWTIQHYLSGFCSSTTPQPSLLYDRCSTGGNYTDTGAYAANLKTLLSSISNSSDLISDGFFNASIGQKEDQVYALALCRGDQTVTSCRSCLNDSSQAITEACPNQKEAVGGYDRCMLRFSNRTILSTLDTGLVTLRYNLNNATNQAQFNDVLGKLLFDLRDRAAAGGVRKYAADEAKYTSLVTIYGLEQCTPDISVQHCKSCLDLARNDVVLYASGKVGAFAIRYSCVLRFETYSFFQPMADAPPPPLRGTPAPPPLQSPPPLSTDTPGGSSNKFRTTIIIAVLTTSALIVVLLCLFLRLRKRKQNVNVESKFDTNYDSKKAWKYWREGAGSNIIDPILRSDSGSIRDIIRCIHIGLLCVQENVTSRPTMASVVLMLNSFSITLVLPSEPAFFMHSSIDPELPILREHSSRATDSNLNFSKNEASISELHPR
;
A
#
# COMPACT_ATOMS: atom_id res chain seq x y z
N MET A 1 36.29 -44.23 36.80
CA MET A 1 34.82 -44.35 36.93
C MET A 1 34.20 -42.98 36.72
N LEU A 2 33.16 -42.92 35.89
CA LEU A 2 32.12 -41.88 35.79
C LEU A 2 31.73 -41.32 37.19
N LYS A 3 31.21 -40.09 37.41
CA LYS A 3 30.14 -39.38 36.69
C LYS A 3 29.91 -37.98 37.32
N THR A 4 29.49 -37.03 36.48
CA THR A 4 28.52 -35.92 36.71
C THR A 4 28.78 -34.81 37.72
N SER A 5 29.08 -33.62 37.18
CA SER A 5 28.60 -32.32 37.69
C SER A 5 28.61 -31.27 36.57
N THR A 6 27.54 -31.18 35.77
CA THR A 6 27.34 -30.06 34.82
C THR A 6 25.91 -30.04 34.28
N CYS A 7 25.01 -29.32 34.95
CA CYS A 7 23.85 -28.63 34.37
C CYS A 7 22.97 -28.06 35.50
N GLU A 8 23.26 -26.85 35.97
CA GLU A 8 22.25 -26.08 36.71
C GLU A 8 22.52 -24.55 36.71
N TYR A 9 23.32 -24.05 35.75
CA TYR A 9 23.76 -22.65 35.73
C TYR A 9 23.56 -21.94 34.38
N THR A 10 22.58 -22.37 33.58
CA THR A 10 22.36 -21.84 32.21
C THR A 10 20.96 -21.30 31.91
N GLU A 11 19.95 -21.49 32.76
CA GLU A 11 18.59 -20.98 32.46
C GLU A 11 18.39 -19.51 32.89
N ARG A 12 18.87 -19.10 34.07
CA ARG A 12 18.59 -17.78 34.64
C ARG A 12 19.31 -16.62 33.94
N THR A 13 20.47 -16.89 33.33
CA THR A 13 21.24 -15.92 32.51
C THR A 13 20.67 -15.80 31.09
N ARG A 14 20.01 -16.83 30.56
CA ARG A 14 19.34 -16.80 29.25
C ARG A 14 18.07 -15.95 29.27
N GLU A 15 17.26 -16.05 30.32
CA GLU A 15 16.09 -15.19 30.52
C GLU A 15 16.46 -13.71 30.60
N TRP A 16 17.53 -13.39 31.35
CA TRP A 16 18.06 -12.03 31.45
C TRP A 16 18.58 -11.48 30.12
N THR A 17 19.28 -12.30 29.34
CA THR A 17 19.84 -11.88 28.05
C THR A 17 18.74 -11.67 27.01
N ILE A 18 17.71 -12.52 27.00
CA ILE A 18 16.53 -12.39 26.11
C ILE A 18 15.69 -11.18 26.52
N GLN A 19 15.45 -10.95 27.81
CA GLN A 19 14.72 -9.77 28.29
C GLN A 19 15.48 -8.47 28.02
N HIS A 20 16.81 -8.44 28.12
CA HIS A 20 17.60 -7.25 27.76
C HIS A 20 17.66 -7.00 26.24
N TYR A 21 17.74 -8.06 25.43
CA TYR A 21 17.68 -7.93 23.98
C TYR A 21 16.30 -7.45 23.50
N LEU A 22 15.22 -7.96 24.11
CA LEU A 22 13.84 -7.59 23.78
C LEU A 22 13.46 -6.21 24.34
N SER A 23 13.96 -5.82 25.52
CA SER A 23 13.77 -4.47 26.05
C SER A 23 14.55 -3.43 25.24
N GLY A 24 15.73 -3.76 24.72
CA GLY A 24 16.49 -2.93 23.77
C GLY A 24 15.78 -2.79 22.41
N PHE A 25 15.12 -3.84 21.93
CA PHE A 25 14.32 -3.82 20.71
C PHE A 25 13.00 -3.04 20.85
N CYS A 26 12.37 -3.05 22.02
CA CYS A 26 11.12 -2.31 22.27
C CYS A 26 11.31 -0.88 22.80
N SER A 27 12.47 -0.54 23.40
CA SER A 27 12.70 0.77 24.01
C SER A 27 13.46 1.77 23.12
N SER A 28 13.75 1.39 21.88
CA SER A 28 14.46 2.26 20.92
C SER A 28 13.78 2.19 19.57
N THR A 29 12.52 2.67 19.52
CA THR A 29 11.81 3.28 18.40
C THR A 29 10.32 3.16 18.70
N THR A 30 9.68 4.24 19.17
CA THR A 30 8.38 4.53 18.55
C THR A 30 8.72 4.68 17.07
N PRO A 31 8.26 3.79 16.17
CA PRO A 31 8.43 4.05 14.76
C PRO A 31 7.78 5.42 14.55
N GLN A 32 8.56 6.43 14.18
CA GLN A 32 7.95 7.65 13.66
C GLN A 32 7.03 7.18 12.55
N PRO A 33 5.74 7.55 12.56
CA PRO A 33 4.80 6.95 11.64
C PRO A 33 5.21 7.35 10.22
N SER A 34 5.89 6.45 9.51
CA SER A 34 6.35 6.71 8.16
C SER A 34 5.13 6.96 7.28
N LEU A 35 5.20 8.02 6.47
CA LEU A 35 4.12 8.34 5.55
C LEU A 35 3.85 7.15 4.63
N LEU A 36 2.57 6.86 4.38
CA LEU A 36 2.20 5.82 3.42
C LEU A 36 2.64 6.22 2.01
N TYR A 37 2.60 7.51 1.71
CA TYR A 37 3.13 8.09 0.50
C TYR A 37 3.62 9.51 0.77
N ASP A 38 4.67 9.90 0.05
CA ASP A 38 5.24 11.22 0.07
C ASP A 38 5.79 11.54 -1.32
N ARG A 39 5.76 12.82 -1.67
CA ARG A 39 6.44 13.35 -2.84
C ARG A 39 6.93 14.75 -2.53
N CYS A 40 8.25 14.89 -2.56
CA CYS A 40 8.94 16.16 -2.48
C CYS A 40 9.08 16.74 -3.90
N SER A 41 8.82 18.03 -4.07
CA SER A 41 8.98 18.70 -5.36
C SER A 41 10.27 19.51 -5.39
N THR A 42 10.89 19.64 -6.56
CA THR A 42 12.11 20.43 -6.79
C THR A 42 11.84 21.94 -6.94
N GLY A 43 10.64 22.40 -6.53
CA GLY A 43 10.18 23.80 -6.62
C GLY A 43 10.95 24.82 -5.76
N GLY A 44 12.05 24.40 -5.15
CA GLY A 44 12.98 25.24 -4.39
C GLY A 44 13.12 24.81 -2.93
N ASN A 45 14.20 25.24 -2.31
CA ASN A 45 14.49 24.98 -0.90
C ASN A 45 14.26 26.24 -0.06
N TYR A 46 13.90 26.06 1.21
CA TYR A 46 13.87 27.11 2.22
C TYR A 46 14.95 26.87 3.29
N THR A 47 15.33 27.91 4.02
CA THR A 47 16.26 27.82 5.15
C THR A 47 15.51 27.61 6.47
N ASP A 48 16.02 26.78 7.37
CA ASP A 48 15.34 26.45 8.64
C ASP A 48 15.04 27.65 9.54
N THR A 49 15.87 28.70 9.44
CA THR A 49 15.72 29.95 10.19
C THR A 49 14.97 31.04 9.40
N GLY A 50 14.53 30.75 8.18
CA GLY A 50 13.84 31.69 7.30
C GLY A 50 12.37 31.90 7.65
N ALA A 51 11.79 32.99 7.15
CA ALA A 51 10.38 33.31 7.38
C ALA A 51 9.43 32.29 6.73
N TYR A 52 9.79 31.72 5.56
CA TYR A 52 9.06 30.58 4.99
C TYR A 52 8.92 29.39 5.97
N ALA A 53 10.01 29.00 6.65
CA ALA A 53 9.99 27.89 7.60
C ALA A 53 9.08 28.18 8.80
N ALA A 54 9.12 29.40 9.32
CA ALA A 54 8.25 29.85 10.41
C ALA A 54 6.78 29.88 9.99
N ASN A 55 6.48 30.35 8.77
CA ASN A 55 5.14 30.38 8.19
C ASN A 55 4.61 28.97 7.98
N LEU A 56 5.42 28.06 7.43
CA LEU A 56 5.06 26.66 7.24
C LEU A 56 4.74 25.97 8.57
N LYS A 57 5.60 26.13 9.58
CA LYS A 57 5.38 25.57 10.93
C LYS A 57 4.10 26.10 11.57
N THR A 58 3.83 27.40 11.43
CA THR A 58 2.59 28.01 11.91
C THR A 58 1.38 27.41 11.20
N LEU A 59 1.45 27.28 9.87
CA LEU A 59 0.35 26.77 9.07
C LEU A 59 0.04 25.31 9.38
N LEU A 60 1.07 24.44 9.43
CA LEU A 60 0.93 23.02 9.76
C LEU A 60 0.36 22.79 11.17
N SER A 61 0.78 23.59 12.16
CA SER A 61 0.24 23.47 13.53
C SER A 61 -1.21 23.96 13.67
N SER A 62 -1.69 24.79 12.74
CA SER A 62 -3.08 25.28 12.73
C SER A 62 -4.09 24.27 12.17
N ILE A 63 -3.65 23.31 11.35
CA ILE A 63 -4.52 22.40 10.59
C ILE A 63 -5.50 21.66 11.50
N SER A 64 -5.00 21.03 12.56
CA SER A 64 -5.80 20.19 13.45
C SER A 64 -6.85 20.95 14.27
N ASN A 65 -6.70 22.28 14.38
CA ASN A 65 -7.58 23.15 15.16
C ASN A 65 -8.56 23.94 14.27
N SER A 66 -8.51 23.78 12.94
CA SER A 66 -9.40 24.49 12.04
C SER A 66 -10.85 24.01 12.18
N SER A 67 -11.79 24.96 12.26
CA SER A 67 -13.24 24.71 12.23
C SER A 67 -13.70 24.09 10.91
N ASP A 68 -13.09 24.49 9.80
CA ASP A 68 -13.47 24.04 8.45
C ASP A 68 -13.10 22.57 8.25
N LEU A 69 -11.96 22.16 8.82
CA LEU A 69 -11.56 20.76 8.86
C LEU A 69 -12.58 19.89 9.64
N ILE A 70 -13.16 20.45 10.70
CA ILE A 70 -14.12 19.76 11.58
C ILE A 70 -15.47 19.54 10.87
N SER A 71 -15.90 20.46 10.01
CA SER A 71 -17.13 20.33 9.24
C SER A 71 -16.92 19.48 7.98
N ASP A 72 -15.92 19.84 7.17
CA ASP A 72 -15.89 19.46 5.76
C ASP A 72 -14.80 18.45 5.45
N GLY A 73 -13.96 18.10 6.44
CA GLY A 73 -12.81 17.22 6.22
C GLY A 73 -11.79 17.82 5.24
N PHE A 74 -11.85 19.12 5.02
CA PHE A 74 -10.94 19.85 4.14
C PHE A 74 -10.44 21.11 4.83
N PHE A 75 -9.16 21.37 4.66
CA PHE A 75 -8.50 22.57 5.15
C PHE A 75 -7.79 23.25 3.99
N ASN A 76 -7.89 24.57 3.93
CA ASN A 76 -7.00 25.37 3.12
C ASN A 76 -6.66 26.66 3.86
N ALA A 77 -5.42 27.12 3.72
CA ALA A 77 -4.99 28.41 4.22
C ALA A 77 -3.68 28.83 3.58
N SER A 78 -3.33 30.10 3.76
CA SER A 78 -2.06 30.65 3.32
C SER A 78 -1.51 31.65 4.32
N ILE A 79 -0.20 31.67 4.53
CA ILE A 79 0.50 32.60 5.42
C ILE A 79 1.74 33.14 4.71
N GLY A 80 2.11 34.38 4.99
CA GLY A 80 3.29 35.04 4.43
C GLY A 80 2.97 35.88 3.21
N GLN A 81 4.02 36.39 2.56
CA GLN A 81 3.94 37.17 1.32
C GLN A 81 5.20 36.92 0.48
N LYS A 82 5.10 37.08 -0.85
CA LYS A 82 6.21 36.96 -1.79
C LYS A 82 6.99 35.63 -1.59
N GLU A 83 8.30 35.69 -1.35
CA GLU A 83 9.19 34.53 -1.23
C GLU A 83 8.91 33.65 0.00
N ASP A 84 8.22 34.21 0.99
CA ASP A 84 7.85 33.55 2.25
C ASP A 84 6.37 33.12 2.28
N GLN A 85 5.65 33.27 1.17
CA GLN A 85 4.27 32.82 1.03
C GLN A 85 4.21 31.29 1.03
N VAL A 86 3.42 30.73 1.95
CA VAL A 86 3.10 29.31 2.05
C VAL A 86 1.60 29.15 1.80
N TYR A 87 1.24 28.20 0.94
CA TYR A 87 -0.10 27.67 0.79
C TYR A 87 -0.13 26.25 1.35
N ALA A 88 -1.17 25.89 2.09
CA ALA A 88 -1.39 24.52 2.51
C ALA A 88 -2.84 24.12 2.25
N LEU A 89 -3.02 22.86 1.87
CA LEU A 89 -4.32 22.20 1.85
C LEU A 89 -4.20 20.83 2.50
N ALA A 90 -5.26 20.40 3.16
CA ALA A 90 -5.36 19.07 3.73
C ALA A 90 -6.73 18.48 3.43
N LEU A 91 -6.77 17.18 3.14
CA LEU A 91 -7.98 16.45 2.76
C LEU A 91 -8.06 15.17 3.59
N CYS A 92 -9.14 15.01 4.35
CA CYS A 92 -9.48 13.76 4.99
C CYS A 92 -10.39 12.93 4.09
N ARG A 93 -10.27 11.62 4.19
CA ARG A 93 -11.19 10.71 3.48
C ARG A 93 -12.62 10.96 3.97
N GLY A 94 -13.58 10.98 3.04
CA GLY A 94 -14.93 11.48 3.34
C GLY A 94 -15.71 10.73 4.41
N ASP A 95 -15.35 9.49 4.71
CA ASP A 95 -15.93 8.63 5.76
C ASP A 95 -15.26 8.77 7.13
N GLN A 96 -14.24 9.63 7.28
CA GLN A 96 -13.52 9.76 8.55
C GLN A 96 -14.29 10.57 9.59
N THR A 97 -14.19 10.13 10.84
CA THR A 97 -14.57 10.93 12.00
C THR A 97 -13.61 12.11 12.17
N VAL A 98 -14.08 13.17 12.83
CA VAL A 98 -13.25 14.36 13.14
C VAL A 98 -11.97 13.96 13.90
N THR A 99 -12.09 13.04 14.87
CA THR A 99 -10.94 12.58 15.67
C THR A 99 -9.92 11.82 14.81
N SER A 100 -10.36 10.90 13.94
CA SER A 100 -9.47 10.15 13.06
C SER A 100 -8.78 11.07 12.04
N CYS A 101 -9.54 12.01 11.47
CA CYS A 101 -9.04 13.02 10.55
C CYS A 101 -7.95 13.89 11.22
N ARG A 102 -8.23 14.40 12.42
CA ARG A 102 -7.28 15.22 13.20
C ARG A 102 -5.99 14.46 13.53
N SER A 103 -6.11 13.22 14.00
CA SER A 103 -4.93 12.37 14.26
C SER A 103 -4.11 12.20 12.98
N CYS A 104 -4.74 11.86 11.86
CA CYS A 104 -4.04 11.67 10.60
C CYS A 104 -3.25 12.90 10.15
N LEU A 105 -3.85 14.09 10.26
CA LEU A 105 -3.22 15.32 9.82
C LEU A 105 -2.13 15.82 10.78
N ASN A 106 -2.25 15.55 12.08
CA ASN A 106 -1.17 15.80 13.03
C ASN A 106 0.05 14.90 12.70
N ASP A 107 -0.19 13.60 12.53
CA ASP A 107 0.87 12.64 12.18
C ASP A 107 1.52 13.04 10.84
N SER A 108 0.70 13.39 9.84
CA SER A 108 1.18 13.80 8.52
C SER A 108 1.98 15.11 8.56
N SER A 109 1.55 16.08 9.38
CA SER A 109 2.24 17.37 9.53
C SER A 109 3.64 17.22 10.10
N GLN A 110 3.82 16.30 11.05
CA GLN A 110 5.14 15.97 11.57
C GLN A 110 5.96 15.22 10.52
N ALA A 111 5.43 14.10 10.04
CA ALA A 111 6.18 13.17 9.19
C ALA A 111 6.56 13.75 7.82
N ILE A 112 5.77 14.69 7.25
CA ILE A 112 6.07 15.27 5.93
C ILE A 112 7.32 16.17 5.95
N THR A 113 7.57 16.87 7.05
CA THR A 113 8.75 17.73 7.18
C THR A 113 10.03 16.92 7.38
N GLU A 114 9.90 15.73 7.96
CA GLU A 114 10.99 14.76 8.10
C GLU A 114 11.27 14.04 6.77
N ALA A 115 10.21 13.70 6.01
CA ALA A 115 10.33 13.06 4.70
C ALA A 115 10.87 14.00 3.62
N CYS A 116 10.47 15.27 3.64
CA CYS A 116 10.86 16.30 2.67
C CYS A 116 11.56 17.49 3.35
N PRO A 117 12.80 17.30 3.86
CA PRO A 117 13.51 18.35 4.57
C PRO A 117 13.78 19.55 3.66
N ASN A 118 13.50 20.74 4.17
CA ASN A 118 13.79 22.04 3.53
C ASN A 118 13.13 22.28 2.17
N GLN A 119 12.18 21.47 1.74
CA GLN A 119 11.51 21.63 0.45
C GLN A 119 10.38 22.65 0.56
N LYS A 120 10.27 23.59 -0.39
CA LYS A 120 9.13 24.52 -0.43
C LYS A 120 7.82 23.85 -0.86
N GLU A 121 7.89 22.66 -1.44
CA GLU A 121 6.72 21.93 -1.91
C GLU A 121 6.78 20.46 -1.52
N ALA A 122 5.74 19.97 -0.85
CA ALA A 122 5.57 18.55 -0.59
C ALA A 122 4.09 18.17 -0.52
N VAL A 123 3.84 16.89 -0.82
CA VAL A 123 2.57 16.23 -0.56
C VAL A 123 2.83 14.89 0.11
N GLY A 124 1.99 14.49 1.05
CA GLY A 124 2.10 13.20 1.71
C GLY A 124 0.95 12.93 2.65
N GLY A 125 0.84 11.69 3.10
CA GLY A 125 -0.21 11.30 4.04
C GLY A 125 -0.36 9.80 4.19
N TYR A 126 -1.59 9.41 4.56
CA TYR A 126 -1.98 8.02 4.81
C TYR A 126 -3.23 7.67 3.98
N ASP A 127 -3.73 6.45 4.11
CA ASP A 127 -4.95 6.00 3.42
C ASP A 127 -6.21 6.82 3.78
N ARG A 128 -6.16 7.51 4.91
CA ARG A 128 -7.25 8.27 5.51
C ARG A 128 -7.11 9.80 5.38
N CYS A 129 -5.96 10.32 4.95
CA CYS A 129 -5.78 11.75 4.68
C CYS A 129 -4.60 12.08 3.75
N MET A 130 -4.63 13.29 3.18
CA MET A 130 -3.58 13.92 2.40
C MET A 130 -3.26 15.30 2.98
N LEU A 131 -1.99 15.65 3.04
CA LEU A 131 -1.47 16.97 3.37
C LEU A 131 -0.57 17.45 2.23
N ARG A 132 -0.76 18.69 1.78
CA ARG A 132 0.06 19.32 0.76
C ARG A 132 0.38 20.75 1.14
N PHE A 133 1.63 21.17 0.93
CA PHE A 133 2.03 22.57 1.02
C PHE A 133 2.88 22.98 -0.17
N SER A 134 2.90 24.28 -0.47
CA SER A 134 3.60 24.84 -1.62
C SER A 134 3.87 26.34 -1.47
N ASN A 135 4.90 26.83 -2.16
CA ASN A 135 5.14 28.26 -2.35
C ASN A 135 4.41 28.86 -3.57
N ARG A 136 3.80 28.02 -4.42
CA ARG A 136 2.89 28.47 -5.49
C ARG A 136 1.44 28.30 -5.07
N THR A 137 0.56 29.04 -5.74
CA THR A 137 -0.89 28.92 -5.51
C THR A 137 -1.35 27.50 -5.87
N ILE A 138 -1.90 26.80 -4.88
CA ILE A 138 -2.47 25.44 -5.02
C ILE A 138 -3.95 25.39 -4.64
N LEU A 139 -4.52 26.52 -4.20
CA LEU A 139 -5.90 26.63 -3.75
C LEU A 139 -6.82 26.97 -4.92
N SER A 140 -8.00 26.36 -4.95
CA SER A 140 -9.03 26.53 -6.00
C SER A 140 -8.50 26.29 -7.41
N THR A 141 -7.44 25.49 -7.53
CA THR A 141 -6.72 25.24 -8.78
C THR A 141 -6.69 23.73 -9.02
N LEU A 142 -7.13 23.30 -10.21
CA LEU A 142 -7.01 21.91 -10.61
C LEU A 142 -5.53 21.57 -10.81
N ASP A 143 -5.04 20.59 -10.05
CA ASP A 143 -3.72 20.00 -10.26
C ASP A 143 -3.89 18.50 -10.49
N THR A 144 -3.62 18.07 -11.72
CA THR A 144 -3.78 16.68 -12.12
C THR A 144 -2.50 15.88 -11.94
N GLY A 145 -1.39 16.42 -11.43
CA GLY A 145 -0.16 15.66 -11.27
C GLY A 145 -0.35 14.39 -10.43
N LEU A 146 0.18 13.26 -10.91
CA LEU A 146 0.15 11.98 -10.20
C LEU A 146 1.11 12.04 -9.02
N VAL A 147 0.63 11.75 -7.81
CA VAL A 147 1.43 11.70 -6.58
C VAL A 147 1.96 10.28 -6.36
N THR A 148 1.06 9.29 -6.37
CA THR A 148 1.43 7.89 -6.26
C THR A 148 0.39 7.01 -6.94
N LEU A 149 0.86 5.89 -7.49
CA LEU A 149 0.02 4.77 -7.90
C LEU A 149 0.59 3.50 -7.28
N ARG A 150 -0.22 2.85 -6.46
CA ARG A 150 0.05 1.57 -5.83
C ARG A 150 -1.00 0.59 -6.30
N TYR A 151 -0.62 -0.66 -6.59
CA TYR A 151 -1.60 -1.69 -6.98
C TYR A 151 -1.26 -3.06 -6.43
N ASN A 152 -2.29 -3.86 -6.22
CA ASN A 152 -2.17 -5.25 -5.78
C ASN A 152 -1.47 -6.06 -6.89
N LEU A 153 -0.48 -6.87 -6.52
CA LEU A 153 0.24 -7.68 -7.50
C LEU A 153 -0.58 -8.86 -8.03
N ASN A 154 -1.58 -9.31 -7.27
CA ASN A 154 -2.48 -10.37 -7.68
C ASN A 154 -3.45 -9.89 -8.76
N ASN A 155 -3.74 -10.79 -9.68
CA ASN A 155 -4.72 -10.57 -10.74
C ASN A 155 -6.07 -11.19 -10.36
N ALA A 156 -7.15 -10.60 -10.87
CA ALA A 156 -8.46 -11.23 -10.84
C ALA A 156 -8.47 -12.49 -11.71
N THR A 157 -9.29 -13.48 -11.34
CA THR A 157 -9.41 -14.74 -12.09
C THR A 157 -9.89 -14.51 -13.53
N ASN A 158 -10.93 -13.69 -13.71
CA ASN A 158 -11.38 -13.21 -15.02
C ASN A 158 -11.19 -11.69 -15.08
N GLN A 159 -10.05 -11.27 -15.63
CA GLN A 159 -9.65 -9.87 -15.66
C GLN A 159 -10.60 -9.00 -16.50
N ALA A 160 -11.12 -9.53 -17.61
CA ALA A 160 -12.02 -8.77 -18.48
C ALA A 160 -13.35 -8.47 -17.77
N GLN A 161 -13.95 -9.48 -17.14
CA GLN A 161 -15.18 -9.30 -16.35
C GLN A 161 -14.94 -8.40 -15.13
N PHE A 162 -13.81 -8.59 -14.42
CA PHE A 162 -13.46 -7.75 -13.29
C PHE A 162 -13.33 -6.27 -13.69
N ASN A 163 -12.62 -5.99 -14.78
CA ASN A 163 -12.43 -4.64 -15.30
C ASN A 163 -13.76 -4.00 -15.77
N ASP A 164 -14.69 -4.76 -16.34
CA ASP A 164 -16.02 -4.26 -16.71
C ASP A 164 -16.85 -3.85 -15.49
N VAL A 165 -16.90 -4.71 -14.45
CA VAL A 165 -17.61 -4.41 -13.19
C VAL A 165 -16.96 -3.21 -12.49
N LEU A 166 -15.63 -3.20 -12.38
CA LEU A 166 -14.87 -2.10 -11.79
C LEU A 166 -15.09 -0.79 -12.56
N GLY A 167 -15.05 -0.83 -13.89
CA GLY A 167 -15.24 0.35 -14.73
C GLY A 167 -16.60 1.01 -14.52
N LYS A 168 -17.67 0.21 -14.42
CA LYS A 168 -19.02 0.69 -14.11
C LYS A 168 -19.11 1.31 -12.71
N LEU A 169 -18.59 0.61 -11.70
CA LEU A 169 -18.56 1.08 -10.32
C LEU A 169 -17.85 2.44 -10.22
N LEU A 170 -16.62 2.51 -10.75
CA LEU A 170 -15.85 3.75 -10.71
C LEU A 170 -16.54 4.87 -11.50
N PHE A 171 -17.20 4.59 -12.63
CA PHE A 171 -17.83 5.63 -13.45
C PHE A 171 -18.98 6.32 -12.70
N ASP A 172 -19.78 5.52 -11.99
CA ASP A 172 -20.84 6.02 -11.12
C ASP A 172 -20.28 6.80 -9.92
N LEU A 173 -19.25 6.25 -9.26
CA LEU A 173 -18.56 6.92 -8.15
C LEU A 173 -18.00 8.29 -8.55
N ARG A 174 -17.46 8.41 -9.76
CA ARG A 174 -16.96 9.70 -10.28
C ARG A 174 -18.03 10.77 -10.27
N ASP A 175 -19.20 10.44 -10.81
CA ASP A 175 -20.29 11.40 -10.94
C ASP A 175 -20.87 11.76 -9.57
N ARG A 176 -21.00 10.78 -8.67
CA ARG A 176 -21.43 11.01 -7.28
C ARG A 176 -20.41 11.80 -6.48
N ALA A 177 -19.12 11.50 -6.56
CA ALA A 177 -18.07 12.23 -5.85
C ALA A 177 -17.99 13.68 -6.34
N ALA A 178 -18.05 13.91 -7.65
CA ALA A 178 -18.03 15.26 -8.21
C ALA A 178 -19.24 16.10 -7.78
N ALA A 179 -20.41 15.47 -7.62
CA ALA A 179 -21.63 16.08 -7.10
C ALA A 179 -21.75 16.04 -5.55
N GLY A 180 -20.83 15.34 -4.87
CA GLY A 180 -20.97 14.76 -3.53
C GLY A 180 -20.87 15.74 -2.36
N GLY A 181 -21.57 16.87 -2.45
CA GLY A 181 -21.67 17.87 -1.39
C GLY A 181 -20.31 18.45 -0.98
N VAL A 182 -20.18 18.79 0.30
CA VAL A 182 -19.02 19.56 0.80
C VAL A 182 -17.71 18.75 0.81
N ARG A 183 -17.79 17.42 0.86
CA ARG A 183 -16.60 16.54 0.90
C ARG A 183 -16.14 16.03 -0.48
N LYS A 184 -16.96 16.21 -1.51
CA LYS A 184 -16.77 15.65 -2.87
C LYS A 184 -16.28 14.20 -2.86
N TYR A 185 -16.97 13.36 -2.11
CA TYR A 185 -16.61 11.98 -1.82
C TYR A 185 -17.74 11.04 -2.22
N ALA A 186 -17.41 9.88 -2.78
CA ALA A 186 -18.33 8.76 -2.92
C ALA A 186 -17.60 7.44 -2.68
N ALA A 187 -18.31 6.48 -2.10
CA ALA A 187 -17.87 5.11 -1.97
C ALA A 187 -19.05 4.16 -2.13
N ASP A 188 -18.78 2.96 -2.65
CA ASP A 188 -19.78 1.93 -2.90
C ASP A 188 -19.13 0.58 -3.19
N GLU A 189 -19.95 -0.46 -3.31
CA GLU A 189 -19.53 -1.80 -3.60
C GLU A 189 -20.27 -2.41 -4.81
N ALA A 190 -19.62 -3.31 -5.53
CA ALA A 190 -20.21 -4.06 -6.64
C ALA A 190 -19.82 -5.53 -6.57
N LYS A 191 -20.81 -6.43 -6.76
CA LYS A 191 -20.55 -7.87 -6.79
C LYS A 191 -19.88 -8.26 -8.11
N TYR A 192 -18.65 -8.76 -8.04
CA TYR A 192 -17.93 -9.33 -9.18
C TYR A 192 -18.28 -10.81 -9.36
N THR A 193 -18.33 -11.58 -8.26
CA THR A 193 -18.83 -12.96 -8.22
C THR A 193 -19.73 -13.16 -7.00
N SER A 194 -20.23 -14.38 -6.78
CA SER A 194 -20.97 -14.72 -5.56
C SER A 194 -20.13 -14.62 -4.28
N LEU A 195 -18.79 -14.66 -4.39
CA LEU A 195 -17.86 -14.68 -3.27
C LEU A 195 -16.97 -13.44 -3.19
N VAL A 196 -16.88 -12.65 -4.27
CA VAL A 196 -15.97 -11.52 -4.37
C VAL A 196 -16.75 -10.25 -4.68
N THR A 197 -16.60 -9.28 -3.79
CA THR A 197 -17.13 -7.93 -3.93
C THR A 197 -15.98 -6.97 -4.18
N ILE A 198 -16.17 -6.01 -5.08
CA ILE A 198 -15.26 -4.90 -5.34
C ILE A 198 -15.76 -3.71 -4.54
N TYR A 199 -14.87 -3.13 -3.73
CA TYR A 199 -15.12 -1.92 -2.95
C TYR A 199 -14.37 -0.77 -3.62
N GLY A 200 -15.06 0.32 -3.92
CA GLY A 200 -14.50 1.50 -4.60
C GLY A 200 -14.76 2.77 -3.83
N LEU A 201 -13.80 3.71 -3.87
CA LEU A 201 -13.96 5.09 -3.42
C LEU A 201 -13.35 6.03 -4.46
N GLU A 202 -14.02 7.15 -4.69
CA GLU A 202 -13.47 8.29 -5.41
C GLU A 202 -13.71 9.58 -4.61
N GLN A 203 -12.72 10.47 -4.59
CA GLN A 203 -12.80 11.74 -3.87
C GLN A 203 -12.01 12.85 -4.56
N CYS A 204 -12.49 14.08 -4.50
CA CYS A 204 -11.80 15.28 -4.97
C CYS A 204 -11.55 16.25 -3.83
N THR A 205 -10.61 17.18 -4.02
CA THR A 205 -10.50 18.34 -3.13
C THR A 205 -11.74 19.24 -3.32
N PRO A 206 -12.43 19.67 -2.24
CA PRO A 206 -13.66 20.47 -2.33
C PRO A 206 -13.55 21.80 -3.08
N ASP A 207 -12.35 22.36 -3.20
CA ASP A 207 -12.07 23.66 -3.80
C ASP A 207 -12.11 23.71 -5.34
N ILE A 208 -12.33 22.57 -6.02
CA ILE A 208 -12.42 22.51 -7.49
C ILE A 208 -13.86 22.34 -7.99
N SER A 209 -14.11 22.75 -9.24
CA SER A 209 -15.41 22.61 -9.87
C SER A 209 -15.81 21.13 -10.07
N VAL A 210 -17.10 20.88 -10.27
CA VAL A 210 -17.62 19.53 -10.61
C VAL A 210 -16.89 18.97 -11.83
N GLN A 211 -16.70 19.78 -12.87
CA GLN A 211 -16.04 19.34 -14.11
C GLN A 211 -14.56 19.01 -13.89
N HIS A 212 -13.83 19.86 -13.14
CA HIS A 212 -12.44 19.61 -12.80
C HIS A 212 -12.26 18.34 -11.96
N CYS A 213 -13.19 18.09 -11.04
CA CYS A 213 -13.21 16.85 -10.27
C CYS A 213 -13.36 15.62 -11.18
N LYS A 214 -14.36 15.61 -12.09
CA LYS A 214 -14.55 14.51 -13.05
C LYS A 214 -13.30 14.28 -13.90
N SER A 215 -12.71 15.35 -14.45
CA SER A 215 -11.49 15.25 -15.24
C SER A 215 -10.30 14.68 -14.46
N CYS A 216 -10.13 15.05 -13.19
CA CYS A 216 -9.06 14.47 -12.36
C CYS A 216 -9.28 12.97 -12.13
N LEU A 217 -10.50 12.56 -11.79
CA LEU A 217 -10.86 11.17 -11.52
C LEU A 217 -10.79 10.29 -12.79
N ASP A 218 -11.15 10.83 -13.95
CA ASP A 218 -10.95 10.15 -15.25
C ASP A 218 -9.45 9.91 -15.52
N LEU A 219 -8.57 10.86 -15.18
CA LEU A 219 -7.13 10.66 -15.29
C LEU A 219 -6.61 9.61 -14.30
N ALA A 220 -7.09 9.60 -13.06
CA ALA A 220 -6.73 8.56 -12.08
C ALA A 220 -7.17 7.16 -12.55
N ARG A 221 -8.35 7.05 -13.18
CA ARG A 221 -8.83 5.82 -13.82
C ARG A 221 -7.94 5.40 -14.99
N ASN A 222 -7.50 6.35 -15.82
CA ASN A 222 -6.57 6.04 -16.92
C ASN A 222 -5.25 5.46 -16.41
N ASP A 223 -4.74 5.96 -15.28
CA ASP A 223 -3.56 5.36 -14.63
C ASP A 223 -3.82 3.91 -14.22
N VAL A 224 -4.99 3.63 -13.63
CA VAL A 224 -5.40 2.27 -13.27
C VAL A 224 -5.46 1.37 -14.51
N VAL A 225 -6.05 1.84 -15.61
CA VAL A 225 -6.10 1.08 -16.86
C VAL A 225 -4.70 0.81 -17.41
N LEU A 226 -3.80 1.79 -17.35
CA LEU A 226 -2.46 1.68 -17.91
C LEU A 226 -1.54 0.75 -17.10
N TYR A 227 -1.60 0.83 -15.77
CA TYR A 227 -0.61 0.20 -14.89
C TYR A 227 -1.18 -0.91 -14.00
N ALA A 228 -2.50 -0.93 -13.77
CA ALA A 228 -3.17 -1.82 -12.82
C ALA A 228 -4.34 -2.59 -13.44
N SER A 229 -4.37 -2.75 -14.78
CA SER A 229 -5.41 -3.54 -15.45
C SER A 229 -5.43 -4.98 -14.95
N GLY A 230 -6.62 -5.48 -14.61
CA GLY A 230 -6.82 -6.83 -14.09
C GLY A 230 -6.33 -7.07 -12.67
N LYS A 231 -5.81 -6.04 -11.98
CA LYS A 231 -5.39 -6.14 -10.57
C LYS A 231 -6.60 -6.11 -9.64
N VAL A 232 -6.50 -6.82 -8.52
CA VAL A 232 -7.59 -6.91 -7.52
C VAL A 232 -7.64 -5.74 -6.54
N GLY A 233 -6.79 -4.73 -6.73
CA GLY A 233 -6.78 -3.51 -5.95
C GLY A 233 -5.81 -2.47 -6.50
N ALA A 234 -6.15 -1.19 -6.36
CA ALA A 234 -5.25 -0.09 -6.65
C ALA A 234 -5.60 1.15 -5.82
N PHE A 235 -4.58 1.96 -5.55
CA PHE A 235 -4.68 3.24 -4.88
C PHE A 235 -3.92 4.29 -5.70
N ALA A 236 -4.68 5.13 -6.40
CA ALA A 236 -4.19 6.21 -7.24
C ALA A 236 -4.48 7.55 -6.55
N ILE A 237 -3.43 8.34 -6.34
CA ILE A 237 -3.53 9.68 -5.77
C ILE A 237 -2.97 10.66 -6.78
N ARG A 238 -3.79 11.61 -7.19
CA ARG A 238 -3.39 12.84 -7.88
C ARG A 238 -3.53 14.02 -6.92
N TYR A 239 -2.91 15.15 -7.24
CA TYR A 239 -2.89 16.31 -6.35
C TYR A 239 -4.29 16.85 -5.98
N SER A 240 -5.28 16.69 -6.86
CA SER A 240 -6.67 17.15 -6.64
C SER A 240 -7.69 16.02 -6.48
N CYS A 241 -7.32 14.75 -6.59
CA CYS A 241 -8.26 13.63 -6.47
C CYS A 241 -7.63 12.30 -6.09
N VAL A 242 -8.46 11.40 -5.57
CA VAL A 242 -8.09 10.08 -5.07
C VAL A 242 -9.05 9.05 -5.63
N LEU A 243 -8.51 7.92 -6.09
CA LEU A 243 -9.25 6.73 -6.50
C LEU A 243 -8.64 5.53 -5.79
N ARG A 244 -9.48 4.76 -5.09
CA ARG A 244 -9.06 3.48 -4.51
C ARG A 244 -10.10 2.42 -4.78
N PHE A 245 -9.64 1.23 -5.13
CA PHE A 245 -10.49 0.05 -5.07
C PHE A 245 -9.72 -1.15 -4.50
N GLU A 246 -10.45 -2.05 -3.86
CA GLU A 246 -9.94 -3.31 -3.31
C GLU A 246 -11.04 -4.38 -3.37
N THR A 247 -10.67 -5.62 -3.08
CA THR A 247 -11.62 -6.74 -2.90
C THR A 247 -12.01 -6.99 -1.44
N TYR A 248 -11.67 -6.04 -0.55
CA TYR A 248 -12.04 -6.01 0.85
C TYR A 248 -12.59 -4.62 1.21
N SER A 249 -13.44 -4.53 2.23
CA SER A 249 -13.96 -3.23 2.69
C SER A 249 -12.88 -2.44 3.43
N PHE A 250 -12.71 -1.17 3.06
CA PHE A 250 -11.73 -0.26 3.67
C PHE A 250 -12.31 1.12 4.02
N PHE A 251 -13.62 1.31 3.81
CA PHE A 251 -14.35 2.53 4.19
C PHE A 251 -15.52 2.18 5.10
N GLN A 252 -15.96 3.14 5.92
CA GLN A 252 -17.18 2.96 6.71
C GLN A 252 -18.41 3.06 5.81
N PRO A 253 -19.43 2.19 5.97
CA PRO A 253 -20.67 2.34 5.23
C PRO A 253 -21.28 3.69 5.60
N MET A 254 -21.46 4.58 4.62
CA MET A 254 -22.30 5.76 4.83
C MET A 254 -23.73 5.27 5.02
N ALA A 255 -24.35 5.68 6.13
CA ALA A 255 -25.76 5.46 6.36
C ALA A 255 -26.56 6.43 5.47
N ASP A 256 -26.70 6.09 4.19
CA ASP A 256 -27.64 6.77 3.30
C ASP A 256 -29.02 6.09 3.32
N ALA A 257 -30.03 6.93 3.09
CA ALA A 257 -31.47 6.75 3.30
C ALA A 257 -32.08 5.44 2.73
N PRO A 258 -33.27 5.03 3.22
CA PRO A 258 -33.88 3.75 2.87
C PRO A 258 -34.11 3.62 1.36
N PRO A 259 -33.72 2.49 0.73
CA PRO A 259 -34.08 2.23 -0.66
C PRO A 259 -35.61 2.07 -0.81
N PRO A 260 -36.19 2.47 -1.95
CA PRO A 260 -37.60 2.21 -2.25
C PRO A 260 -37.90 0.69 -2.36
N PRO A 261 -39.14 0.23 -2.07
CA PRO A 261 -39.42 -1.21 -1.91
C PRO A 261 -39.51 -2.00 -3.23
N LEU A 262 -38.75 -3.10 -3.27
CA LEU A 262 -38.90 -4.43 -3.91
C LEU A 262 -39.80 -4.62 -5.15
N ARG A 263 -39.29 -5.43 -6.10
CA ARG A 263 -40.05 -6.53 -6.73
C ARG A 263 -39.16 -7.77 -6.92
N GLY A 264 -39.60 -8.89 -6.36
CA GLY A 264 -38.91 -10.19 -6.41
C GLY A 264 -39.36 -11.07 -7.59
N THR A 265 -38.50 -12.01 -7.95
CA THR A 265 -38.81 -13.16 -8.81
C THR A 265 -38.03 -14.41 -8.36
N PRO A 266 -38.52 -15.63 -8.66
CA PRO A 266 -38.26 -16.84 -7.87
C PRO A 266 -37.06 -17.68 -8.36
N ALA A 267 -36.53 -18.52 -7.47
CA ALA A 267 -35.43 -19.46 -7.68
C ALA A 267 -35.85 -20.80 -8.32
N PRO A 268 -34.95 -21.52 -9.01
CA PRO A 268 -35.14 -22.93 -9.38
C PRO A 268 -34.50 -23.94 -8.38
N PRO A 269 -34.96 -25.22 -8.35
CA PRO A 269 -34.59 -26.23 -7.35
C PRO A 269 -33.36 -27.11 -7.69
N PRO A 270 -32.83 -27.90 -6.73
CA PRO A 270 -31.52 -28.59 -6.82
C PRO A 270 -31.61 -30.07 -7.24
N LEU A 271 -30.49 -30.67 -7.66
CA LEU A 271 -30.34 -32.13 -7.81
C LEU A 271 -28.96 -32.66 -7.40
N GLN A 272 -29.00 -33.85 -6.79
CA GLN A 272 -27.97 -34.54 -6.01
C GLN A 272 -27.12 -35.55 -6.83
N SER A 273 -25.97 -35.92 -6.25
CA SER A 273 -24.99 -36.95 -6.61
C SER A 273 -25.40 -38.40 -6.24
N PRO A 274 -24.74 -39.43 -6.81
CA PRO A 274 -24.31 -40.61 -6.02
C PRO A 274 -22.90 -41.20 -6.37
N PRO A 275 -22.37 -42.18 -5.57
CA PRO A 275 -20.94 -42.58 -5.49
C PRO A 275 -20.66 -44.07 -5.89
N PRO A 276 -19.62 -44.80 -5.37
CA PRO A 276 -18.44 -45.35 -6.10
C PRO A 276 -18.39 -46.91 -6.16
N LEU A 277 -17.27 -47.54 -6.61
CA LEU A 277 -16.62 -48.81 -6.11
C LEU A 277 -15.70 -49.46 -7.21
N SER A 278 -14.36 -49.50 -7.03
CA SER A 278 -13.42 -50.66 -6.75
C SER A 278 -13.43 -51.80 -7.78
N THR A 279 -12.40 -52.59 -8.10
CA THR A 279 -11.00 -52.94 -7.69
C THR A 279 -10.54 -53.92 -8.81
N ASP A 280 -9.28 -54.13 -9.23
CA ASP A 280 -8.17 -54.80 -8.54
C ASP A 280 -6.95 -54.93 -9.48
N THR A 281 -5.76 -54.98 -8.88
CA THR A 281 -4.44 -55.42 -9.43
C THR A 281 -4.38 -56.98 -9.42
N PRO A 282 -3.36 -57.77 -9.89
CA PRO A 282 -1.90 -57.57 -9.75
C PRO A 282 -1.00 -58.20 -10.86
N GLY A 283 0.34 -58.13 -10.67
CA GLY A 283 1.27 -59.17 -11.15
C GLY A 283 2.44 -58.71 -12.03
N GLY A 284 3.69 -58.83 -11.53
CA GLY A 284 4.92 -58.35 -12.17
C GLY A 284 5.84 -59.42 -12.76
N SER A 285 7.06 -59.03 -13.19
CA SER A 285 8.36 -59.64 -12.83
C SER A 285 9.53 -59.10 -13.70
N SER A 286 10.73 -59.35 -13.17
CA SER A 286 12.09 -58.84 -13.40
C SER A 286 12.84 -59.25 -14.69
N ASN A 287 13.89 -58.51 -15.11
CA ASN A 287 15.33 -58.87 -14.90
C ASN A 287 16.37 -57.94 -15.57
N LYS A 288 17.61 -58.03 -15.06
CA LYS A 288 18.83 -57.19 -15.23
C LYS A 288 19.73 -57.58 -16.41
N PHE A 289 20.64 -56.66 -16.84
CA PHE A 289 22.10 -56.85 -17.05
C PHE A 289 22.77 -55.48 -17.44
N ARG A 290 23.74 -54.88 -16.71
CA ARG A 290 25.24 -55.01 -16.70
C ARG A 290 25.91 -54.60 -18.04
N THR A 291 26.89 -53.67 -18.18
CA THR A 291 28.29 -53.67 -17.64
C THR A 291 29.12 -52.41 -18.09
N THR A 292 29.88 -51.79 -17.17
CA THR A 292 31.27 -51.18 -17.14
C THR A 292 31.89 -50.30 -18.26
N ILE A 293 32.56 -49.18 -17.89
CA ILE A 293 34.01 -48.82 -18.07
C ILE A 293 34.41 -47.60 -17.17
N ILE A 294 35.67 -47.62 -16.71
CA ILE A 294 36.37 -46.76 -15.73
C ILE A 294 37.30 -45.74 -16.47
N ILE A 295 37.60 -44.56 -15.89
CA ILE A 295 38.96 -43.98 -15.67
C ILE A 295 38.89 -42.49 -15.25
N ALA A 296 39.73 -42.16 -14.27
CA ALA A 296 39.86 -40.90 -13.55
C ALA A 296 40.63 -39.81 -14.29
N VAL A 297 40.27 -38.53 -14.03
CA VAL A 297 41.22 -37.41 -13.99
C VAL A 297 40.80 -36.47 -12.83
N LEU A 298 41.37 -36.73 -11.65
CA LEU A 298 41.25 -35.91 -10.45
C LEU A 298 42.40 -34.89 -10.43
N THR A 299 42.26 -33.76 -11.12
CA THR A 299 43.10 -32.57 -10.84
C THR A 299 42.48 -31.22 -11.25
N THR A 300 41.39 -31.18 -12.02
CA THR A 300 40.81 -29.92 -12.53
C THR A 300 39.65 -29.37 -11.68
N SER A 301 39.03 -30.18 -10.81
CA SER A 301 37.85 -29.77 -10.03
C SER A 301 38.16 -28.76 -8.93
N ALA A 302 39.35 -28.83 -8.30
CA ALA A 302 39.73 -27.89 -7.25
C ALA A 302 39.94 -26.46 -7.79
N LEU A 303 40.53 -26.31 -8.98
CA LEU A 303 40.71 -25.01 -9.63
C LEU A 303 39.37 -24.41 -10.06
N ILE A 304 38.45 -25.22 -10.60
CA ILE A 304 37.10 -24.77 -10.97
C ILE A 304 36.31 -24.33 -9.75
N VAL A 305 36.38 -25.07 -8.63
CA VAL A 305 35.71 -24.70 -7.37
C VAL A 305 36.31 -23.42 -6.77
N VAL A 306 37.64 -23.24 -6.82
CA VAL A 306 38.29 -22.00 -6.35
C VAL A 306 37.94 -20.80 -7.23
N LEU A 307 37.92 -20.96 -8.55
CA LEU A 307 37.50 -19.91 -9.49
C LEU A 307 36.02 -19.56 -9.33
N LEU A 308 35.14 -20.56 -9.12
CA LEU A 308 33.73 -20.34 -8.75
C LEU A 308 33.61 -19.62 -7.41
N CYS A 309 34.39 -20.00 -6.40
CA CYS A 309 34.39 -19.34 -5.10
C CYS A 309 34.88 -17.88 -5.19
N LEU A 310 35.92 -17.60 -5.98
CA LEU A 310 36.42 -16.24 -6.21
C LEU A 310 35.43 -15.41 -7.01
N PHE A 311 34.81 -15.98 -8.05
CA PHE A 311 33.77 -15.32 -8.84
C PHE A 311 32.52 -14.99 -8.00
N LEU A 312 32.09 -15.92 -7.13
CA LEU A 312 30.98 -15.70 -6.19
C LEU A 312 31.34 -14.67 -5.12
N ARG A 313 32.58 -14.65 -4.61
CA ARG A 313 33.05 -13.64 -3.65
C ARG A 313 33.16 -12.25 -4.28
N LEU A 314 33.62 -12.15 -5.53
CA LEU A 314 33.67 -10.88 -6.28
C LEU A 314 32.27 -10.36 -6.62
N ARG A 315 31.31 -11.25 -6.96
CA ARG A 315 29.88 -10.89 -7.10
C ARG A 315 29.27 -10.40 -5.79
N LYS A 316 29.56 -11.07 -4.67
CA LYS A 316 29.08 -10.66 -3.34
C LYS A 316 29.65 -9.30 -2.91
N ARG A 317 30.90 -9.00 -3.28
CA ARG A 317 31.54 -7.69 -3.04
C ARG A 317 30.91 -6.56 -3.85
N LYS A 318 30.49 -6.83 -5.10
CA LYS A 318 29.78 -5.86 -5.95
C LYS A 318 28.33 -5.64 -5.49
N GLN A 319 27.72 -6.64 -4.82
CA GLN A 319 26.38 -6.55 -4.25
C GLN A 319 26.35 -5.79 -2.92
N ASN A 320 27.42 -5.82 -2.12
CA ASN A 320 27.51 -5.07 -0.85
C ASN A 320 27.81 -3.56 -1.03
N VAL A 321 28.15 -3.10 -2.23
CA VAL A 321 28.38 -1.67 -2.52
C VAL A 321 27.12 -0.96 -3.04
N ASN A 322 26.08 -1.70 -3.42
CA ASN A 322 24.79 -1.16 -3.87
C ASN A 322 23.62 -1.75 -3.06
N VAL A 323 23.68 -1.68 -1.73
CA VAL A 323 22.51 -1.86 -0.87
C VAL A 323 22.59 -0.83 0.25
N GLU A 324 22.28 0.41 -0.09
CA GLU A 324 21.48 1.22 0.83
C GLU A 324 20.02 0.93 0.46
N SER A 325 19.51 -0.23 0.91
CA SER A 325 18.09 -0.50 0.81
C SER A 325 17.39 0.32 1.86
N LYS A 326 16.55 1.27 1.43
CA LYS A 326 15.45 1.79 2.23
C LYS A 326 14.71 0.58 2.80
N PHE A 327 14.81 0.38 4.11
CA PHE A 327 14.26 -0.77 4.81
C PHE A 327 12.73 -0.61 4.86
N ASP A 328 12.04 -1.24 3.91
CA ASP A 328 10.59 -1.17 3.78
C ASP A 328 9.94 -2.15 4.77
N THR A 329 9.65 -1.67 5.97
CA THR A 329 9.08 -2.45 7.11
C THR A 329 7.80 -3.22 6.76
N ASN A 330 7.10 -2.79 5.70
CA ASN A 330 5.86 -3.42 5.21
C ASN A 330 6.10 -4.67 4.34
N TYR A 331 7.21 -4.76 3.61
CA TYR A 331 7.53 -5.93 2.77
C TYR A 331 7.89 -7.17 3.62
N ASP A 332 8.55 -6.94 4.75
CA ASP A 332 9.01 -8.01 5.64
C ASP A 332 7.85 -8.60 6.46
N SER A 333 6.90 -7.77 6.91
CA SER A 333 5.73 -8.19 7.70
C SER A 333 4.82 -9.19 6.95
N LYS A 334 4.63 -9.03 5.63
CA LYS A 334 3.84 -9.95 4.80
C LYS A 334 4.55 -11.28 4.57
N LYS A 335 5.85 -11.22 4.26
CA LYS A 335 6.68 -12.42 4.11
C LYS A 335 6.71 -13.19 5.44
N ALA A 336 6.87 -12.46 6.55
CA ALA A 336 6.82 -12.97 7.91
C ALA A 336 5.51 -13.73 8.17
N TRP A 337 4.37 -13.09 7.86
CA TRP A 337 3.05 -13.67 8.04
C TRP A 337 2.78 -14.90 7.15
N LYS A 338 3.23 -14.88 5.88
CA LYS A 338 3.02 -16.00 4.95
C LYS A 338 3.69 -17.28 5.44
N TYR A 339 4.98 -17.20 5.76
CA TYR A 339 5.70 -18.35 6.31
C TYR A 339 5.14 -18.73 7.69
N TRP A 340 4.76 -17.76 8.53
CA TRP A 340 4.12 -18.06 9.82
C TRP A 340 2.82 -18.86 9.63
N ARG A 341 1.93 -18.44 8.73
CA ARG A 341 0.66 -19.13 8.38
C ARG A 341 0.89 -20.53 7.83
N GLU A 342 1.90 -20.71 6.99
CA GLU A 342 2.25 -22.01 6.38
C GLU A 342 2.95 -22.98 7.35
N GLY A 343 3.10 -22.61 8.63
CA GLY A 343 3.84 -23.41 9.63
C GLY A 343 5.35 -23.37 9.44
N ALA A 344 5.83 -22.52 8.52
CA ALA A 344 7.21 -22.33 8.12
C ALA A 344 7.87 -21.10 8.80
N GLY A 345 7.30 -20.58 9.89
CA GLY A 345 7.77 -19.37 10.57
C GLY A 345 9.25 -19.43 11.01
N SER A 346 9.75 -20.63 11.29
CA SER A 346 11.17 -20.88 11.58
C SER A 346 12.11 -20.53 10.42
N ASN A 347 11.61 -20.54 9.18
CA ASN A 347 12.40 -20.25 7.98
C ASN A 347 12.79 -18.76 7.85
N ILE A 348 12.14 -17.88 8.59
CA ILE A 348 12.47 -16.44 8.65
C ILE A 348 13.52 -16.16 9.74
N ILE A 349 13.62 -17.03 10.74
CA ILE A 349 14.54 -16.88 11.86
C ILE A 349 15.98 -17.02 11.35
N ASP A 350 16.87 -16.11 11.75
CA ASP A 350 18.29 -16.18 11.41
C ASP A 350 18.89 -17.56 11.80
N PRO A 351 19.68 -18.20 10.92
CA PRO A 351 20.27 -19.51 11.19
C PRO A 351 21.04 -19.61 12.51
N ILE A 352 21.63 -18.51 13.00
CA ILE A 352 22.37 -18.46 14.27
C ILE A 352 21.43 -18.68 15.47
N LEU A 353 20.19 -18.18 15.37
CA LEU A 353 19.17 -18.27 16.41
C LEU A 353 18.36 -19.58 16.37
N ARG A 354 18.56 -20.44 15.35
CA ARG A 354 17.87 -21.75 15.22
C ARG A 354 18.50 -22.87 16.05
N SER A 355 19.56 -22.58 16.80
CA SER A 355 20.41 -23.57 17.46
C SER A 355 19.74 -24.26 18.66
N ASP A 356 18.65 -23.71 19.19
CA ASP A 356 17.96 -24.21 20.38
C ASP A 356 16.44 -24.28 20.16
N SER A 357 15.84 -25.45 20.37
CA SER A 357 14.41 -25.71 20.16
C SER A 357 13.53 -24.92 21.14
N GLY A 358 14.03 -24.60 22.34
CA GLY A 358 13.37 -23.71 23.29
C GLY A 358 13.28 -22.28 22.75
N SER A 359 14.39 -21.77 22.23
CA SER A 359 14.49 -20.42 21.66
C SER A 359 13.63 -20.24 20.40
N ILE A 360 13.52 -21.26 19.55
CA ILE A 360 12.68 -21.21 18.33
C ILE A 360 11.20 -20.99 18.69
N ARG A 361 10.68 -21.69 19.70
CA ARG A 361 9.27 -21.55 20.11
C ARG A 361 8.99 -20.14 20.61
N ASP A 362 9.91 -19.56 21.36
CA ASP A 362 9.78 -18.21 21.90
C ASP A 362 9.88 -17.16 20.78
N ILE A 363 10.76 -17.36 19.80
CA ILE A 363 10.87 -16.49 18.62
C ILE A 363 9.60 -16.58 17.76
N ILE A 364 9.04 -17.77 17.52
CA ILE A 364 7.78 -17.92 16.79
C ILE A 364 6.63 -17.23 17.53
N ARG A 365 6.60 -17.30 18.86
CA ARG A 365 5.64 -16.56 19.69
C ARG A 365 5.82 -15.04 19.55
N CYS A 366 7.06 -14.56 19.52
CA CYS A 366 7.35 -13.14 19.27
C CYS A 366 6.93 -12.69 17.87
N ILE A 367 7.16 -13.51 16.84
CA ILE A 367 6.68 -13.25 15.48
C ILE A 367 5.16 -13.12 15.48
N HIS A 368 4.45 -14.02 16.16
CA HIS A 368 3.00 -13.97 16.27
C HIS A 368 2.50 -12.67 16.93
N ILE A 369 3.11 -12.27 18.05
CA ILE A 369 2.78 -11.01 18.74
C ILE A 369 3.09 -9.80 17.85
N GLY A 370 4.24 -9.81 17.17
CA GLY A 370 4.61 -8.78 16.19
C GLY A 370 3.57 -8.64 15.07
N LEU A 371 3.05 -9.76 14.55
CA LEU A 371 1.98 -9.77 13.54
C LEU A 371 0.64 -9.22 14.06
N LEU A 372 0.35 -9.35 15.36
CA LEU A 372 -0.82 -8.70 15.98
C LEU A 372 -0.64 -7.18 16.08
N CYS A 373 0.58 -6.71 16.34
CA CYS A 373 0.88 -5.28 16.47
C CYS A 373 0.77 -4.51 15.16
N VAL A 374 0.97 -5.18 14.01
CA VAL A 374 0.97 -4.55 12.68
C VAL A 374 -0.32 -4.78 11.89
N GLN A 375 -1.43 -5.13 12.57
CA GLN A 375 -2.71 -5.31 11.88
C GLN A 375 -3.20 -4.02 11.22
N GLU A 376 -3.83 -4.14 10.04
CA GLU A 376 -4.33 -2.97 9.30
C GLU A 376 -5.36 -2.19 10.12
N ASN A 377 -6.33 -2.90 10.70
CA ASN A 377 -7.33 -2.30 11.56
C ASN A 377 -6.73 -1.93 12.93
N VAL A 378 -6.75 -0.63 13.24
CA VAL A 378 -6.29 -0.07 14.52
C VAL A 378 -6.99 -0.71 15.72
N THR A 379 -8.29 -1.03 15.60
CA THR A 379 -9.05 -1.64 16.70
C THR A 379 -8.67 -3.09 16.97
N SER A 380 -8.02 -3.74 16.01
CA SER A 380 -7.57 -5.12 16.14
C SER A 380 -6.14 -5.24 16.68
N ARG A 381 -5.42 -4.11 16.80
CA ARG A 381 -4.08 -4.08 17.40
C ARG A 381 -4.18 -4.19 18.92
N PRO A 382 -3.36 -5.03 19.57
CA PRO A 382 -3.32 -5.11 21.03
C PRO A 382 -2.79 -3.81 21.64
N THR A 383 -3.26 -3.47 22.84
CA THR A 383 -2.65 -2.37 23.61
C THR A 383 -1.25 -2.76 24.08
N MET A 384 -0.38 -1.78 24.35
CA MET A 384 0.96 -2.08 24.90
C MET A 384 0.91 -2.89 26.19
N ALA A 385 -0.10 -2.67 27.04
CA ALA A 385 -0.31 -3.48 28.25
C ALA A 385 -0.61 -4.95 27.91
N SER A 386 -1.43 -5.19 26.89
CA SER A 386 -1.73 -6.52 26.38
C SER A 386 -0.47 -7.19 25.77
N VAL A 387 0.34 -6.44 25.03
CA VAL A 387 1.61 -6.95 24.44
C VAL A 387 2.59 -7.39 25.53
N VAL A 388 2.79 -6.56 26.56
CA VAL A 388 3.64 -6.90 27.71
C VAL A 388 3.14 -8.15 28.42
N LEU A 389 1.82 -8.31 28.55
CA LEU A 389 1.21 -9.50 29.13
C LEU A 389 1.43 -10.75 28.25
N MET A 390 1.28 -10.63 26.93
CA MET A 390 1.48 -11.72 25.96
C MET A 390 2.94 -12.21 25.90
N LEU A 391 3.90 -11.30 26.10
CA LEU A 391 5.34 -11.58 26.14
C LEU A 391 5.76 -12.27 27.46
N ASN A 392 5.12 -11.92 28.58
CA ASN A 392 5.49 -12.43 29.91
C ASN A 392 4.74 -13.68 30.35
N SER A 393 3.64 -14.06 29.68
CA SER A 393 2.82 -15.22 30.06
C SER A 393 2.64 -16.19 28.90
N PHE A 394 3.17 -17.41 29.04
CA PHE A 394 3.06 -18.47 28.04
C PHE A 394 1.68 -19.14 27.98
N SER A 395 0.86 -18.96 29.01
CA SER A 395 -0.46 -19.60 29.16
C SER A 395 -1.60 -18.85 28.45
N ILE A 396 -1.31 -17.70 27.83
CA ILE A 396 -2.30 -16.91 27.09
C ILE A 396 -2.48 -17.50 25.69
N THR A 397 -3.74 -17.76 25.33
CA THR A 397 -4.15 -18.06 23.97
C THR A 397 -4.14 -16.77 23.14
N LEU A 398 -3.27 -16.71 22.14
CA LEU A 398 -3.15 -15.56 21.26
C LEU A 398 -4.18 -15.67 20.12
N VAL A 399 -4.81 -14.55 19.76
CA VAL A 399 -5.78 -14.47 18.65
C VAL A 399 -5.04 -14.63 17.33
N LEU A 400 -5.66 -15.27 16.34
CA LEU A 400 -5.04 -15.43 15.02
C LEU A 400 -4.83 -14.06 14.34
N PRO A 401 -3.60 -13.70 13.92
CA PRO A 401 -3.37 -12.47 13.18
C PRO A 401 -4.07 -12.50 11.83
N SER A 402 -4.80 -11.44 11.51
CA SER A 402 -5.34 -11.24 10.17
C SER A 402 -4.22 -11.09 9.14
N GLU A 403 -4.53 -11.27 7.85
CA GLU A 403 -3.58 -10.95 6.77
C GLU A 403 -3.15 -9.48 6.88
N PRO A 404 -1.83 -9.18 6.92
CA PRO A 404 -1.36 -7.80 6.82
C PRO A 404 -1.82 -7.21 5.49
N ALA A 405 -2.17 -5.92 5.50
CA ALA A 405 -2.56 -5.18 4.32
C ALA A 405 -1.60 -5.46 3.14
N PHE A 406 -2.17 -5.84 2.01
CA PHE A 406 -1.43 -6.26 0.83
C PHE A 406 -0.76 -5.05 0.18
N PHE A 407 0.44 -4.62 0.59
CA PHE A 407 1.14 -3.53 -0.12
C PHE A 407 2.02 -4.12 -1.22
N MET A 408 1.61 -4.10 -2.49
CA MET A 408 1.48 -3.00 -3.45
C MET A 408 2.82 -2.43 -3.90
N HIS A 409 3.17 -2.71 -5.15
CA HIS A 409 4.33 -2.14 -5.82
C HIS A 409 4.02 -0.70 -6.23
N SER A 410 4.90 0.25 -5.92
CA SER A 410 4.85 1.61 -6.48
C SER A 410 5.48 1.58 -7.87
N SER A 411 4.79 2.09 -8.87
CA SER A 411 5.26 2.05 -10.27
C SER A 411 5.93 3.34 -10.74
N ILE A 412 6.44 4.19 -9.84
CA ILE A 412 7.01 5.48 -10.23
C ILE A 412 8.48 5.60 -9.79
N ASP A 413 9.38 5.48 -10.76
CA ASP A 413 10.71 6.08 -10.69
C ASP A 413 10.59 7.61 -10.89
N PRO A 414 11.42 8.43 -10.22
CA PRO A 414 11.29 9.90 -10.22
C PRO A 414 11.58 10.61 -11.56
N GLU A 415 11.82 9.90 -12.66
CA GLU A 415 12.08 10.49 -13.98
C GLU A 415 11.01 10.10 -15.00
N LEU A 416 9.93 10.88 -15.08
CA LEU A 416 9.18 11.01 -16.34
C LEU A 416 8.85 12.48 -16.60
N PRO A 417 9.05 13.01 -17.84
CA PRO A 417 9.03 14.44 -18.08
C PRO A 417 7.61 14.99 -18.07
N ILE A 418 7.46 16.14 -17.41
CA ILE A 418 6.29 17.00 -17.46
C ILE A 418 6.08 17.41 -18.93
N LEU A 419 5.01 16.93 -19.57
CA LEU A 419 4.49 17.59 -20.77
C LEU A 419 3.89 18.93 -20.32
N ARG A 420 4.73 19.97 -20.30
CA ARG A 420 4.30 21.35 -20.20
C ARG A 420 3.59 21.72 -21.50
N GLU A 421 2.32 22.07 -21.41
CA GLU A 421 1.66 22.91 -22.40
C GLU A 421 2.45 24.21 -22.54
N HIS A 422 2.83 24.56 -23.77
CA HIS A 422 3.20 25.92 -24.15
C HIS A 422 2.30 26.35 -25.29
N SER A 423 1.38 27.27 -24.98
CA SER A 423 0.67 28.06 -25.97
C SER A 423 1.51 29.29 -26.33
N SER A 424 2.04 29.36 -27.56
CA SER A 424 1.90 30.53 -28.44
C SER A 424 2.61 30.37 -29.81
N ARG A 425 1.80 30.57 -30.87
CA ARG A 425 2.10 31.10 -32.22
C ARG A 425 2.92 30.27 -33.23
N ALA A 426 2.15 29.71 -34.17
CA ALA A 426 2.29 29.80 -35.64
C ALA A 426 3.63 29.42 -36.31
N THR A 427 3.67 28.24 -36.93
CA THR A 427 3.81 28.11 -38.39
C THR A 427 3.36 26.74 -38.88
N ASP A 428 2.86 26.78 -40.11
CA ASP A 428 2.24 25.75 -40.95
C ASP A 428 3.04 24.45 -41.11
N SER A 429 2.38 23.29 -41.02
CA SER A 429 2.57 22.16 -41.95
C SER A 429 1.64 20.98 -41.65
N ASN A 430 0.80 20.69 -42.65
CA ASN A 430 -0.17 19.61 -42.78
C ASN A 430 0.29 18.22 -42.33
N LEU A 431 -0.59 17.48 -41.65
CA LEU A 431 -0.79 16.03 -41.87
C LEU A 431 -2.28 15.68 -41.65
N ASN A 432 -2.92 15.27 -42.75
CA ASN A 432 -4.35 14.97 -42.90
C ASN A 432 -4.82 13.77 -42.06
N PHE A 433 -5.96 13.93 -41.37
CA PHE A 433 -6.76 12.81 -40.85
C PHE A 433 -7.95 12.56 -41.78
N SER A 434 -8.01 11.36 -42.36
CA SER A 434 -9.12 10.91 -43.21
C SER A 434 -10.40 10.77 -42.39
N LYS A 435 -11.45 11.50 -42.80
CA LYS A 435 -12.78 11.52 -42.20
C LYS A 435 -13.71 10.72 -43.11
N ASN A 436 -14.31 9.64 -42.62
CA ASN A 436 -15.33 8.90 -43.38
C ASN A 436 -16.66 9.66 -43.37
N GLU A 437 -17.24 9.74 -44.56
CA GLU A 437 -18.42 10.50 -44.95
C GLU A 437 -19.72 9.86 -44.47
N ALA A 438 -20.65 10.70 -43.98
CA ALA A 438 -22.08 10.43 -44.03
C ALA A 438 -22.74 11.68 -44.62
N SER A 439 -23.40 11.53 -45.77
CA SER A 439 -24.05 12.61 -46.52
C SER A 439 -25.37 13.02 -45.85
N ILE A 440 -25.53 14.32 -45.58
CA ILE A 440 -26.83 14.96 -45.30
C ILE A 440 -27.02 16.02 -46.37
N SER A 441 -28.07 15.88 -47.19
CA SER A 441 -28.48 16.88 -48.17
C SER A 441 -29.32 17.97 -47.48
N GLU A 442 -28.91 19.23 -47.61
CA GLU A 442 -29.68 20.39 -47.16
C GLU A 442 -30.59 20.93 -48.29
N LEU A 443 -31.89 21.05 -48.01
CA LEU A 443 -32.85 21.83 -48.80
C LEU A 443 -32.74 23.31 -48.40
N HIS A 444 -32.68 24.21 -49.39
CA HIS A 444 -32.81 25.66 -49.18
C HIS A 444 -34.23 26.15 -49.48
N PRO A 445 -34.78 27.11 -48.71
CA PRO A 445 -36.09 27.67 -48.94
C PRO A 445 -36.08 28.81 -49.98
N ARG A 446 -37.18 28.93 -50.72
CA ARG A 446 -37.64 30.17 -51.37
C ARG A 446 -39.03 30.51 -50.87
#